data_AF-A0A9E2I437-F1
#
_entry.id   AF-A0A9E2I437-F1
#
_cell.length_a   1.000
_cell.length_b   1.000
_cell.length_c   1.000
_cell.angle_alpha   90.00
_cell.angle_beta   90.00
_cell.angle_gamma   90.00
#
_symmetry.space_group_name_H-M   'P 1'
#
loop_
_entity.id
_entity.type
_entity.pdbx_description
1 polymer ?
#
loop_
_entity_poly.entity_id
_entity_poly.type
_entity_poly.pdbx_seq_one_letter_code
_entity_poly.pdbx_strand_id
1 'polypeptide(L)'
;MATMHGKLYAESPIYRGNARKTLFTRDGDGKQKLVSLAGEIQGTAQSLMDAFIGESRNRRNIGLLNRLWQRLYGSPLPNGLITGVDCKLEKESYPHNRFFDLRMGVKLDEDRWSVEANANYKYETLFRNSVFDFSLSVDEKVLEQGENQARLYYALHELREGRFWFGAAKSKGLGRVRLEMEFPFDAPQTPPKIKSDANHLRIGLTFDSTNPIMVGWNWGKVDPAMPSFAAIEGQLLVEAMRDLPSQIRERLSMSLGGPILSPEDWKQRLTKYLPRVTAIWLQARSTEDVETWVIPAQQLTKLSKGKYALAKSVITSVQPFVDQTFPSQEAAEIAISEALGDKANMAKRILNIMKRERHANQELNQKAWLEIARGMGLDAS
;
A
#
# COMPACT_ATOMS: atom_id res chain seq x y z
N MET A 1 28.72 48.43 -15.46
CA MET A 1 27.74 47.53 -14.80
C MET A 1 26.76 47.15 -15.88
N ALA A 2 26.64 45.85 -16.14
CA ALA A 2 25.74 45.33 -17.16
C ALA A 2 24.48 44.80 -16.46
N THR A 3 23.31 45.20 -16.94
CA THR A 3 22.03 44.64 -16.50
C THR A 3 21.45 43.80 -17.64
N MET A 4 21.17 42.54 -17.34
CA MET A 4 20.56 41.59 -18.25
C MET A 4 19.08 41.45 -17.90
N HIS A 5 18.22 41.42 -18.90
CA HIS A 5 16.78 41.27 -18.75
C HIS A 5 16.32 39.97 -19.40
N GLY A 6 15.43 39.26 -18.74
CA GLY A 6 14.83 38.04 -19.24
C GLY A 6 13.53 37.72 -18.52
N LYS A 7 13.02 36.51 -18.77
CA LYS A 7 11.82 35.97 -18.16
C LYS A 7 12.15 34.66 -17.46
N LEU A 8 11.62 34.47 -16.26
CA LEU A 8 11.72 33.22 -15.53
C LEU A 8 10.36 32.53 -15.55
N TYR A 9 10.30 31.35 -16.15
CA TYR A 9 9.08 30.56 -16.28
C TYR A 9 9.02 29.50 -15.20
N ALA A 10 7.90 29.44 -14.48
CA ALA A 10 7.58 28.36 -13.55
C ALA A 10 7.14 27.09 -14.33
N GLU A 11 8.09 26.26 -14.78
CA GLU A 11 7.78 25.02 -15.50
C GLU A 11 6.98 24.02 -14.68
N SER A 12 7.09 24.09 -13.35
CA SER A 12 6.19 23.42 -12.44
C SER A 12 5.67 24.36 -11.35
N PRO A 13 4.53 24.04 -10.71
CA PRO A 13 3.95 24.89 -9.68
C PRO A 13 4.94 25.14 -8.55
N ILE A 14 5.00 26.38 -8.07
CA ILE A 14 5.96 26.78 -7.05
C ILE A 14 5.27 26.77 -5.70
N TYR A 15 5.76 25.94 -4.78
CA TYR A 15 5.37 25.96 -3.37
C TYR A 15 6.49 26.55 -2.54
N ARG A 16 6.23 27.62 -1.77
CA ARG A 16 7.28 28.26 -0.95
C ARG A 16 7.59 27.50 0.34
N GLY A 17 6.61 26.78 0.91
CA GLY A 17 6.71 26.18 2.25
C GLY A 17 5.96 26.98 3.32
N ASN A 18 5.63 26.32 4.45
CA ASN A 18 4.87 26.89 5.56
C ASN A 18 5.69 27.92 6.35
N ALA A 19 5.70 29.17 5.91
CA ALA A 19 6.31 30.28 6.65
C ALA A 19 5.33 30.84 7.69
N ARG A 20 4.82 30.03 8.67
CA ARG A 20 3.81 30.42 9.71
C ARG A 20 2.51 31.09 9.22
N LYS A 21 2.44 31.33 7.93
CA LYS A 21 1.42 31.98 7.14
C LYS A 21 1.50 31.16 5.86
N THR A 22 0.41 30.50 5.52
CA THR A 22 0.02 30.27 4.12
C THR A 22 0.30 31.56 3.32
N LEU A 23 0.21 31.56 1.99
CA LEU A 23 0.20 32.82 1.19
C LEU A 23 -0.98 33.76 1.56
N PHE A 24 -1.69 33.45 2.64
CA PHE A 24 -2.87 34.04 3.22
C PHE A 24 -2.68 33.98 4.74
N THR A 25 -2.24 35.06 5.38
CA THR A 25 -2.45 35.13 6.84
C THR A 25 -3.93 35.40 7.07
N ARG A 26 -4.63 34.51 7.78
CA ARG A 26 -5.89 34.90 8.44
C ARG A 26 -5.49 35.65 9.70
N ASP A 27 -5.88 36.91 9.85
CA ASP A 27 -5.76 37.57 11.15
C ASP A 27 -6.59 36.79 12.19
N GLY A 28 -6.08 36.74 13.42
CA GLY A 28 -6.67 36.01 14.54
C GLY A 28 -8.11 36.39 14.91
N ASP A 29 -8.68 37.39 14.25
CA ASP A 29 -10.03 37.93 14.50
C ASP A 29 -11.09 37.44 13.49
N GLY A 30 -10.74 36.51 12.59
CA GLY A 30 -11.71 35.77 11.75
C GLY A 30 -12.41 36.57 10.64
N LYS A 31 -12.20 37.89 10.53
CA LYS A 31 -12.74 38.72 9.44
C LYS A 31 -11.83 38.68 8.21
N GLN A 32 -12.40 38.31 7.06
CA GLN A 32 -11.73 38.33 5.76
C GLN A 32 -11.45 39.76 5.31
N LYS A 33 -10.25 40.27 5.57
CA LYS A 33 -9.67 41.36 4.76
C LYS A 33 -8.80 40.72 3.68
N LEU A 34 -9.08 41.06 2.42
CA LEU A 34 -8.15 40.85 1.30
C LEU A 34 -6.94 41.76 1.53
N VAL A 35 -6.05 41.39 2.45
CA VAL A 35 -4.73 42.00 2.58
C VAL A 35 -4.05 41.80 1.21
N SER A 36 -3.59 42.90 0.61
CA SER A 36 -3.27 42.98 -0.81
C SER A 36 -2.35 41.85 -1.29
N LEU A 37 -2.92 40.89 -2.01
CA LEU A 37 -2.23 39.74 -2.61
C LEU A 37 -1.03 40.14 -3.47
N ALA A 38 -1.06 41.34 -4.07
CA ALA A 38 0.04 41.92 -4.82
C ALA A 38 1.32 42.12 -3.97
N GLY A 39 1.19 42.45 -2.69
CA GLY A 39 2.33 42.66 -1.78
C GLY A 39 3.00 41.35 -1.32
N GLU A 40 2.25 40.27 -1.14
CA GLU A 40 2.80 38.96 -0.76
C GLU A 40 3.35 38.16 -1.96
N ILE A 41 2.80 38.38 -3.16
CA ILE A 41 3.38 37.91 -4.42
C ILE A 41 4.71 38.64 -4.71
N GLN A 42 4.78 39.96 -4.48
CA GLN A 42 6.06 40.69 -4.47
C GLN A 42 7.03 40.10 -3.44
N GLY A 43 6.57 39.71 -2.25
CA GLY A 43 7.38 39.00 -1.26
C GLY A 43 7.86 37.61 -1.72
N THR A 44 7.10 36.93 -2.57
CA THR A 44 7.51 35.67 -3.22
C THR A 44 8.58 35.92 -4.27
N ALA A 45 8.44 37.00 -5.05
CA ALA A 45 9.43 37.43 -6.02
C ALA A 45 10.73 37.89 -5.32
N GLN A 46 10.63 38.65 -4.22
CA GLN A 46 11.77 39.00 -3.35
C GLN A 46 12.43 37.76 -2.74
N SER A 47 11.64 36.77 -2.29
CA SER A 47 12.19 35.50 -1.80
C SER A 47 12.87 34.69 -2.92
N LEU A 48 12.42 34.84 -4.15
CA LEU A 48 13.06 34.27 -5.33
C LEU A 48 14.40 34.97 -5.58
N MET A 49 14.46 36.31 -5.49
CA MET A 49 15.72 37.08 -5.53
C MET A 49 16.69 36.64 -4.44
N ASP A 50 16.23 36.55 -3.20
CA ASP A 50 17.02 36.10 -2.05
C ASP A 50 17.48 34.64 -2.22
N ALA A 51 16.64 33.78 -2.80
CA ALA A 51 17.03 32.41 -3.11
C ALA A 51 17.99 32.33 -4.30
N PHE A 52 18.02 33.33 -5.18
CA PHE A 52 18.87 33.36 -6.36
C PHE A 52 20.33 33.66 -5.98
N ILE A 53 20.54 34.79 -5.28
CA ILE A 53 21.88 35.33 -4.96
C ILE A 53 22.12 35.52 -3.46
N GLY A 54 21.07 35.47 -2.64
CA GLY A 54 21.11 35.93 -1.27
C GLY A 54 21.96 35.04 -0.36
N GLU A 55 22.94 35.66 0.29
CA GLU A 55 23.53 35.15 1.51
C GLU A 55 22.71 35.70 2.69
N SER A 56 22.13 34.82 3.52
CA SER A 56 21.43 35.28 4.73
C SER A 56 22.37 36.10 5.61
N ARG A 57 21.84 37.06 6.39
CA ARG A 57 22.64 37.90 7.32
C ARG A 57 23.53 37.11 8.30
N ASN A 58 23.26 35.82 8.53
CA ASN A 58 24.06 34.92 9.37
C ASN A 58 24.95 33.93 8.58
N ARG A 59 25.10 34.11 7.25
CA ARG A 59 25.86 33.26 6.31
C ARG A 59 25.44 31.78 6.25
N ARG A 60 24.29 31.40 6.82
CA ARG A 60 23.83 29.99 6.85
C ARG A 60 23.11 29.57 5.57
N ASN A 61 22.39 30.49 4.93
CA ASN A 61 21.74 30.25 3.64
C ASN A 61 22.57 30.91 2.54
N ILE A 62 23.14 30.09 1.68
CA ILE A 62 23.80 30.50 0.44
C ILE A 62 22.75 30.47 -0.68
N GLY A 63 22.70 31.48 -1.54
CA GLY A 63 21.82 31.51 -2.71
C GLY A 63 22.04 30.30 -3.62
N LEU A 64 21.02 29.89 -4.36
CA LEU A 64 21.07 28.70 -5.22
C LEU A 64 22.10 28.85 -6.34
N LEU A 65 22.27 30.04 -6.91
CA LEU A 65 23.32 30.29 -7.90
C LEU A 65 24.71 30.21 -7.25
N ASN A 66 24.87 30.76 -6.04
CA ASN A 66 26.13 30.68 -5.28
C ASN A 66 26.46 29.22 -4.92
N ARG A 67 25.46 28.41 -4.55
CA ARG A 67 25.63 26.96 -4.31
C ARG A 67 26.01 26.22 -5.58
N LEU A 68 25.35 26.52 -6.70
CA LEU A 68 25.65 25.89 -7.98
C LEU A 68 27.07 26.26 -8.42
N TRP A 69 27.46 27.53 -8.29
CA TRP A 69 28.81 28.00 -8.56
C TRP A 69 29.84 27.28 -7.70
N GLN A 70 29.62 27.20 -6.39
CA GLN A 70 30.49 26.49 -5.47
C GLN A 70 30.60 25.00 -5.82
N ARG A 71 29.48 24.36 -6.17
CA ARG A 71 29.44 22.95 -6.57
C ARG A 71 30.17 22.68 -7.89
N LEU A 72 30.00 23.54 -8.90
CA LEU A 72 30.60 23.34 -10.22
C LEU A 72 32.09 23.68 -10.24
N TYR A 73 32.50 24.73 -9.51
CA TYR A 73 33.85 25.30 -9.62
C TYR A 73 34.72 25.14 -8.37
N GLY A 74 34.17 24.64 -7.27
CA GLY A 74 34.92 24.40 -6.02
C GLY A 74 35.51 25.69 -5.42
N SER A 75 34.85 26.83 -5.64
CA SER A 75 35.19 28.14 -5.07
C SER A 75 33.91 28.95 -4.87
N PRO A 76 33.83 29.87 -3.89
CA PRO A 76 32.67 30.75 -3.75
C PRO A 76 32.50 31.65 -4.98
N LEU A 77 31.27 32.15 -5.17
CA LEU A 77 31.00 33.22 -6.15
C LEU A 77 31.84 34.45 -5.76
N PRO A 78 32.56 35.09 -6.70
CA PRO A 78 33.33 36.29 -6.40
C PRO A 78 32.45 37.40 -5.82
N ASN A 79 32.93 38.03 -4.74
CA ASN A 79 32.23 39.14 -4.10
C ASN A 79 32.04 40.30 -5.09
N GLY A 80 30.82 40.82 -5.18
CA GLY A 80 30.49 41.92 -6.08
C GLY A 80 30.32 41.53 -7.54
N LEU A 81 30.49 40.25 -7.92
CA LEU A 81 30.21 39.82 -9.30
C LEU A 81 28.75 40.08 -9.67
N ILE A 82 27.81 39.63 -8.82
CA ILE A 82 26.40 39.94 -8.97
C ILE A 82 26.05 41.04 -7.99
N THR A 83 25.64 42.20 -8.51
CA THR A 83 25.35 43.40 -7.73
C THR A 83 23.86 43.56 -7.41
N GLY A 84 23.00 42.88 -8.17
CA GLY A 84 21.56 42.86 -7.90
C GLY A 84 20.81 41.83 -8.74
N VAL A 85 19.70 41.35 -8.20
CA VAL A 85 18.70 40.54 -8.92
C VAL A 85 17.33 41.10 -8.59
N ASP A 86 16.55 41.43 -9.62
CA ASP A 86 15.14 41.80 -9.48
C ASP A 86 14.28 40.77 -10.21
N CYS A 87 13.14 40.45 -9.63
CA CYS A 87 12.21 39.47 -10.15
C CYS A 87 10.78 39.94 -9.82
N LYS A 88 9.89 40.03 -10.80
CA LYS A 88 8.51 40.47 -10.60
C LYS A 88 7.53 39.58 -11.34
N LEU A 89 6.48 39.12 -10.66
CA LEU A 89 5.46 38.30 -11.31
C LEU A 89 4.66 39.16 -12.31
N GLU A 90 4.48 38.66 -13.53
CA GLU A 90 3.65 39.31 -14.56
C GLU A 90 2.17 39.27 -14.18
N LYS A 91 1.42 40.34 -14.46
CA LYS A 91 -0.01 40.47 -14.11
C LYS A 91 -0.87 39.35 -14.69
N GLU A 92 -0.52 38.91 -15.89
CA GLU A 92 -1.15 37.82 -16.62
C GLU A 92 -1.05 36.49 -15.85
N SER A 93 -0.02 36.33 -15.02
CA SER A 93 0.21 35.12 -14.21
C SER A 93 -0.58 35.09 -12.90
N TYR A 94 -1.30 36.16 -12.55
CA TYR A 94 -2.18 36.24 -11.37
C TYR A 94 -3.49 36.99 -11.65
N PRO A 95 -4.40 36.42 -12.45
CA PRO A 95 -5.68 37.06 -12.74
C PRO A 95 -6.54 37.24 -11.47
N HIS A 96 -7.34 38.30 -11.42
CA HIS A 96 -8.14 38.69 -10.26
C HIS A 96 -9.12 37.64 -9.72
N ASN A 97 -9.41 36.59 -10.50
CA ASN A 97 -10.34 35.52 -10.13
C ASN A 97 -9.64 34.20 -9.76
N ARG A 98 -8.32 34.06 -9.96
CA ARG A 98 -7.54 32.84 -9.69
C ARG A 98 -6.11 33.22 -9.33
N PHE A 99 -5.82 33.26 -8.04
CA PHE A 99 -4.51 33.72 -7.54
C PHE A 99 -3.51 32.57 -7.29
N PHE A 100 -3.99 31.34 -7.06
CA PHE A 100 -3.13 30.19 -6.76
C PHE A 100 -3.83 28.85 -7.08
N ASP A 101 -3.03 27.80 -7.24
CA ASP A 101 -3.46 26.42 -7.40
C ASP A 101 -3.35 25.71 -6.05
N LEU A 102 -4.42 25.02 -5.64
CA LEU A 102 -4.43 24.25 -4.40
C LEU A 102 -4.22 22.77 -4.71
N ARG A 103 -3.04 22.26 -4.33
CA ARG A 103 -2.67 20.86 -4.53
C ARG A 103 -2.78 20.08 -3.26
N MET A 104 -3.66 19.10 -3.24
CA MET A 104 -3.79 18.17 -2.13
C MET A 104 -3.20 16.83 -2.52
N GLY A 105 -2.52 16.19 -1.59
CA GLY A 105 -2.09 14.81 -1.74
C GLY A 105 -2.20 14.08 -0.42
N VAL A 106 -2.43 12.78 -0.53
CA VAL A 106 -2.42 11.86 0.60
C VAL A 106 -1.04 11.25 0.74
N LYS A 107 -0.60 11.04 1.99
CA LYS A 107 0.55 10.18 2.25
C LYS A 107 -0.01 8.79 2.54
N LEU A 108 0.50 7.81 1.81
CA LEU A 108 0.18 6.41 2.04
C LEU A 108 1.25 5.83 2.96
N ASP A 109 0.80 5.08 3.95
CA ASP A 109 1.64 4.21 4.75
C ASP A 109 2.04 3.03 3.86
N GLU A 110 3.33 2.90 3.56
CA GLU A 110 3.86 1.85 2.67
C GLU A 110 3.66 0.44 3.26
N ASP A 111 3.61 0.32 4.59
CA ASP A 111 3.41 -0.96 5.28
C ASP A 111 1.92 -1.32 5.38
N ARG A 112 1.06 -0.32 5.62
CA ARG A 112 -0.38 -0.53 5.87
C ARG A 112 -1.27 -0.31 4.67
N TRP A 113 -0.73 0.19 3.56
CA TRP A 113 -1.45 0.50 2.32
C TRP A 113 -2.71 1.34 2.56
N SER A 114 -2.64 2.21 3.56
CA SER A 114 -3.74 3.06 4.01
C SER A 114 -3.27 4.51 4.08
N VAL A 115 -4.23 5.44 4.02
CA VAL A 115 -3.94 6.86 4.18
C VAL A 115 -3.45 7.09 5.61
N GLU A 116 -2.25 7.66 5.74
CA GLU A 116 -1.76 8.14 7.04
C GLU A 116 -2.63 9.32 7.49
N ALA A 117 -3.45 9.09 8.52
CA ALA A 117 -4.24 10.15 9.13
C ALA A 117 -3.31 11.29 9.60
N ASN A 118 -3.64 12.53 9.21
CA ASN A 118 -2.89 13.76 9.51
C ASN A 118 -1.55 13.97 8.77
N ALA A 119 -1.17 13.10 7.83
CA ALA A 119 0.01 13.30 6.97
C ALA A 119 -0.34 13.77 5.54
N ASN A 120 -1.62 14.07 5.30
CA ASN A 120 -2.08 14.70 4.06
C ASN A 120 -1.45 16.07 3.90
N TYR A 121 -0.93 16.34 2.71
CA TYR A 121 -0.31 17.62 2.41
C TYR A 121 -1.22 18.46 1.53
N LYS A 122 -1.27 19.74 1.86
CA LYS A 122 -2.00 20.79 1.14
C LYS A 122 -0.99 21.87 0.77
N TYR A 123 -0.75 22.04 -0.52
CA TYR A 123 0.18 23.01 -1.06
C TYR A 123 -0.58 24.09 -1.81
N GLU A 124 -0.44 25.32 -1.33
CA GLU A 124 -0.86 26.51 -2.05
C GLU A 124 0.28 26.91 -2.97
N THR A 125 0.08 26.75 -4.26
CA THR A 125 1.14 26.89 -5.26
C THR A 125 0.85 28.01 -6.22
N LEU A 126 1.90 28.70 -6.64
CA LEU A 126 1.82 29.52 -7.86
C LEU A 126 1.59 28.59 -9.06
N PHE A 127 0.79 29.04 -10.02
CA PHE A 127 0.48 28.25 -11.20
C PHE A 127 1.71 27.87 -12.00
N ARG A 128 1.66 26.68 -12.60
CA ARG A 128 2.56 26.32 -13.70
C ARG A 128 2.42 27.35 -14.83
N ASN A 129 3.52 27.61 -15.52
CA ASN A 129 3.69 28.60 -16.58
C ASN A 129 3.55 30.05 -16.13
N SER A 130 3.52 30.31 -14.82
CA SER A 130 3.65 31.67 -14.33
C SER A 130 4.99 32.25 -14.75
N VAL A 131 4.97 33.51 -15.18
CA VAL A 131 6.11 34.22 -15.74
C VAL A 131 6.52 35.32 -14.79
N PHE A 132 7.81 35.40 -14.53
CA PHE A 132 8.40 36.52 -13.82
C PHE A 132 9.31 37.31 -14.74
N ASP A 133 9.14 38.63 -14.78
CA ASP A 133 10.16 39.55 -15.28
C ASP A 133 11.40 39.39 -14.42
N PHE A 134 12.53 39.05 -15.03
CA PHE A 134 13.79 38.79 -14.36
C PHE A 134 14.84 39.79 -14.84
N SER A 135 15.61 40.34 -13.90
CA SER A 135 16.81 41.10 -14.23
C SER A 135 17.97 40.77 -13.31
N LEU A 136 19.17 40.75 -13.89
CA LEU A 136 20.41 40.41 -13.24
C LEU A 136 21.44 41.49 -13.54
N SER A 137 21.91 42.17 -12.50
CA SER A 137 22.96 43.20 -12.59
C SER A 137 24.30 42.61 -12.17
N VAL A 138 25.32 42.84 -13.01
CA VAL A 138 26.66 42.27 -12.87
C VAL A 138 27.71 43.39 -12.96
N ASP A 139 28.75 43.29 -12.13
CA ASP A 139 29.93 44.15 -12.24
C ASP A 139 30.86 43.63 -13.34
N GLU A 140 30.96 44.38 -14.45
CA GLU A 140 31.81 44.07 -15.60
C GLU A 140 33.29 43.91 -15.20
N LYS A 141 33.79 44.72 -14.26
CA LYS A 141 35.19 44.65 -13.84
C LYS A 141 35.51 43.35 -13.13
N VAL A 142 34.54 42.75 -12.44
CA VAL A 142 34.68 41.45 -11.77
C VAL A 142 34.38 40.30 -12.74
N LEU A 143 33.47 40.52 -13.68
CA LEU A 143 33.11 39.55 -14.72
C LEU A 143 34.28 39.23 -15.66
N GLU A 144 35.05 40.25 -16.06
CA GLU A 144 36.21 40.13 -16.94
C GLU A 144 37.44 39.48 -16.26
N GLN A 145 37.40 39.26 -14.94
CA GLN A 145 38.51 38.66 -14.21
C GLN A 145 38.54 37.14 -14.40
N GLY A 146 39.66 36.65 -14.91
CA GLY A 146 39.93 35.21 -15.04
C GLY A 146 38.85 34.50 -15.85
N GLU A 147 38.27 33.43 -15.28
CA GLU A 147 37.23 32.62 -15.93
C GLU A 147 35.81 33.02 -15.53
N ASN A 148 35.60 34.16 -14.84
CA ASN A 148 34.31 34.48 -14.24
C ASN A 148 33.18 34.60 -15.25
N GLN A 149 33.42 35.23 -16.40
CA GLN A 149 32.46 35.30 -17.50
C GLN A 149 32.04 33.91 -18.01
N ALA A 150 33.02 33.04 -18.28
CA ALA A 150 32.75 31.67 -18.74
C ALA A 150 31.98 30.86 -17.69
N ARG A 151 32.35 31.01 -16.41
CA ARG A 151 31.68 30.34 -15.29
C ARG A 151 30.25 30.82 -15.09
N LEU A 152 30.00 32.11 -15.22
CA LEU A 152 28.67 32.69 -15.14
C LEU A 152 27.82 32.25 -16.33
N TYR A 153 28.37 32.22 -17.54
CA TYR A 153 27.69 31.72 -18.73
C TYR A 153 27.12 30.32 -18.50
N TYR A 154 27.94 29.36 -18.06
CA TYR A 154 27.45 28.00 -17.84
C TYR A 154 26.48 27.89 -16.66
N ALA A 155 26.65 28.70 -15.62
CA ALA A 155 25.69 28.74 -14.52
C ALA A 155 24.30 29.24 -14.97
N LEU A 156 24.26 30.28 -15.81
CA LEU A 156 23.03 30.78 -16.43
C LEU A 156 22.49 29.81 -17.48
N HIS A 157 23.35 29.07 -18.17
CA HIS A 157 22.94 28.04 -19.12
C HIS A 157 22.19 26.90 -18.42
N GLU A 158 22.63 26.45 -17.24
CA GLU A 158 21.89 25.44 -16.47
C GLU A 158 20.48 25.92 -16.07
N LEU A 159 20.32 27.23 -15.82
CA LEU A 159 19.01 27.84 -15.60
C LEU A 159 18.15 27.84 -16.87
N ARG A 160 18.77 28.12 -18.02
CA ARG A 160 18.10 28.09 -19.33
C ARG A 160 17.62 26.68 -19.71
N GLU A 161 18.35 25.65 -19.29
CA GLU A 161 17.96 24.24 -19.43
C GLU A 161 16.89 23.79 -18.40
N GLY A 162 16.41 24.71 -17.55
CA GLY A 162 15.38 24.43 -16.56
C GLY A 162 15.85 23.54 -15.42
N ARG A 163 17.16 23.49 -15.12
CA ARG A 163 17.75 22.62 -14.08
C ARG A 163 17.83 23.33 -12.73
N PHE A 164 16.81 24.14 -12.43
CA PHE A 164 16.73 24.92 -11.21
C PHE A 164 15.40 24.70 -10.52
N TRP A 165 15.46 24.47 -9.20
CA TRP A 165 14.30 24.24 -8.37
C TRP A 165 14.24 25.24 -7.22
N PHE A 166 13.16 26.01 -7.16
CA PHE A 166 12.86 27.04 -6.18
C PHE A 166 11.75 26.59 -5.21
N GLY A 167 11.81 27.02 -3.94
CA GLY A 167 10.81 26.69 -2.94
C GLY A 167 10.97 25.32 -2.26
N ALA A 168 9.89 24.83 -1.64
CA ALA A 168 9.81 23.58 -0.89
C ALA A 168 9.21 22.45 -1.75
N ALA A 169 9.28 21.22 -1.22
CA ALA A 169 8.74 20.01 -1.88
C ALA A 169 9.31 19.75 -3.30
N LYS A 170 10.57 20.11 -3.52
CA LYS A 170 11.31 19.90 -4.79
C LYS A 170 11.33 18.44 -5.22
N SER A 171 11.48 17.51 -4.26
CA SER A 171 11.42 16.06 -4.50
C SER A 171 10.05 15.56 -4.96
N LYS A 172 9.00 16.37 -4.80
CA LYS A 172 7.64 16.08 -5.31
C LYS A 172 7.37 16.72 -6.67
N GLY A 173 8.41 17.20 -7.35
CA GLY A 173 8.31 17.82 -8.68
C GLY A 173 7.88 19.29 -8.67
N LEU A 174 7.80 19.93 -7.50
CA LEU A 174 7.42 21.34 -7.39
C LEU A 174 8.63 22.26 -7.54
N GLY A 175 8.39 23.47 -8.04
CA GLY A 175 9.36 24.56 -8.02
C GLY A 175 10.34 24.63 -9.19
N ARG A 176 10.16 23.84 -10.25
CA ARG A 176 11.06 23.88 -11.42
C ARG A 176 10.87 25.20 -12.16
N VAL A 177 11.98 25.86 -12.46
CA VAL A 177 11.99 27.12 -13.21
C VAL A 177 12.96 27.07 -14.38
N ARG A 178 12.63 27.79 -15.45
CA ARG A 178 13.46 27.96 -16.65
C ARG A 178 13.69 29.43 -16.92
N LEU A 179 14.94 29.81 -17.16
CA LEU A 179 15.31 31.16 -17.56
C LEU A 179 15.24 31.30 -19.09
N GLU A 180 14.65 32.38 -19.55
CA GLU A 180 14.63 32.82 -20.94
C GLU A 180 15.25 34.21 -20.99
N MET A 181 16.49 34.29 -21.44
CA MET A 181 17.27 35.52 -21.41
C MET A 181 18.27 35.47 -22.54
N GLU A 182 18.45 36.61 -23.21
CA GLU A 182 19.57 36.81 -24.12
C GLU A 182 20.80 37.17 -23.30
N PHE A 183 21.89 36.42 -23.48
CA PHE A 183 23.13 36.70 -22.78
C PHE A 183 23.90 37.78 -23.54
N PRO A 184 24.41 38.83 -22.87
CA PRO A 184 25.17 39.90 -23.51
C PRO A 184 26.61 39.47 -23.86
N PHE A 185 26.94 38.21 -23.63
CA PHE A 185 28.25 37.61 -23.90
C PHE A 185 28.08 36.27 -24.58
N ASP A 186 29.02 35.97 -25.50
CA ASP A 186 29.03 34.74 -26.26
C ASP A 186 29.38 33.52 -25.42
N ALA A 187 29.04 32.34 -25.97
CA ALA A 187 29.50 31.08 -25.43
C ALA A 187 31.04 31.07 -25.37
N PRO A 188 31.64 30.74 -24.22
CA PRO A 188 33.08 30.75 -24.09
C PRO A 188 33.69 29.68 -24.99
N GLN A 189 34.69 30.07 -25.79
CA GLN A 189 35.44 29.18 -26.71
C GLN A 189 36.07 28.01 -25.97
N THR A 190 36.55 28.24 -24.75
CA THR A 190 37.12 27.23 -23.86
C THR A 190 36.25 27.11 -22.62
N PRO A 191 35.77 25.90 -22.27
CA PRO A 191 34.99 25.72 -21.05
C PRO A 191 35.84 26.00 -19.80
N PRO A 192 35.25 26.54 -18.72
CA PRO A 192 35.96 26.83 -17.49
C PRO A 192 36.50 25.53 -16.87
N LYS A 193 37.62 25.62 -16.17
CA LYS A 193 38.25 24.45 -15.55
C LYS A 193 37.38 23.94 -14.40
N ILE A 194 36.81 22.76 -14.57
CA ILE A 194 36.08 22.06 -13.51
C ILE A 194 37.10 21.44 -12.55
N LYS A 195 36.89 21.59 -11.24
CA LYS A 195 37.67 20.86 -10.25
C LYS A 195 37.01 19.51 -9.98
N SER A 196 37.75 18.43 -10.19
CA SER A 196 37.27 17.05 -10.03
C SER A 196 36.86 16.71 -8.59
N ASP A 197 37.39 17.42 -7.60
CA ASP A 197 37.04 17.26 -6.17
C ASP A 197 35.70 17.91 -5.78
N ALA A 198 35.18 18.86 -6.57
CA ALA A 198 34.00 19.65 -6.22
C ALA A 198 32.65 18.95 -6.48
N ASN A 199 32.59 17.92 -7.35
CA ASN A 199 31.33 17.48 -7.96
C ASN A 199 31.11 15.94 -8.05
N HIS A 200 31.74 15.14 -7.19
CA HIS A 200 31.46 13.70 -7.12
C HIS A 200 30.81 13.28 -5.80
N LEU A 201 29.75 12.47 -5.90
CA LEU A 201 29.38 11.55 -4.84
C LEU A 201 30.52 10.54 -4.69
N ARG A 202 31.45 10.79 -3.78
CA ARG A 202 32.55 9.86 -3.51
C ARG A 202 32.04 8.77 -2.58
N ILE A 203 31.65 7.63 -3.15
CA ILE A 203 31.35 6.43 -2.37
C ILE A 203 32.67 5.68 -2.16
N GLY A 204 33.20 5.73 -0.94
CA GLY A 204 34.31 4.87 -0.53
C GLY A 204 33.74 3.53 -0.06
N LEU A 205 33.93 2.47 -0.83
CA LEU A 205 33.56 1.11 -0.43
C LEU A 205 34.84 0.36 -0.07
N THR A 206 34.97 -0.01 1.21
CA THR A 206 36.04 -0.86 1.70
C THR A 206 35.48 -2.26 1.86
N PHE A 207 35.97 -3.21 1.06
CA PHE A 207 35.53 -4.59 1.12
C PHE A 207 36.52 -5.41 1.93
N ASP A 208 36.03 -6.05 2.98
CA ASP A 208 36.76 -7.09 3.72
C ASP A 208 36.27 -8.45 3.20
N SER A 209 37.21 -9.27 2.72
CA SER A 209 36.92 -10.60 2.17
C SER A 209 36.49 -11.63 3.22
N THR A 210 36.49 -11.27 4.51
CA THR A 210 36.04 -12.17 5.59
C THR A 210 34.52 -12.30 5.71
N ASN A 211 33.73 -11.46 5.02
CA ASN A 211 32.28 -11.61 4.96
C ASN A 211 31.71 -11.01 3.64
N PRO A 212 31.44 -11.82 2.60
CA PRO A 212 30.97 -11.30 1.33
C PRO A 212 29.51 -10.84 1.45
N ILE A 213 29.29 -9.57 1.77
CA ILE A 213 27.98 -8.94 1.56
C ILE A 213 27.85 -8.72 0.04
N MET A 214 27.06 -9.57 -0.62
CA MET A 214 26.55 -9.28 -1.95
C MET A 214 25.58 -8.09 -1.85
N VAL A 215 26.08 -6.88 -2.07
CA VAL A 215 25.22 -5.71 -2.29
C VAL A 215 24.75 -5.77 -3.74
N GLY A 216 23.57 -6.34 -3.96
CA GLY A 216 22.88 -6.25 -5.24
C GLY A 216 22.36 -4.83 -5.44
N TRP A 217 23.10 -4.01 -6.20
CA TRP A 217 22.65 -2.69 -6.61
C TRP A 217 21.94 -2.79 -7.96
N ASN A 218 20.62 -2.59 -7.96
CA ASN A 218 19.81 -2.63 -9.18
C ASN A 218 19.95 -1.32 -9.98
N TRP A 219 21.04 -1.15 -10.72
CA TRP A 219 21.08 -0.20 -11.83
C TRP A 219 20.89 -0.95 -13.15
N GLY A 220 19.63 -1.10 -13.55
CA GLY A 220 19.24 -1.70 -14.82
C GLY A 220 17.74 -1.53 -15.02
N LYS A 221 17.38 -0.59 -15.89
CA LYS A 221 16.05 -0.31 -16.47
C LYS A 221 14.89 -1.17 -15.92
N VAL A 222 14.13 -0.61 -14.98
CA VAL A 222 12.71 -0.96 -14.84
C VAL A 222 12.03 -0.40 -16.09
N ASP A 223 11.65 -1.28 -17.01
CA ASP A 223 10.79 -0.91 -18.13
C ASP A 223 9.46 -0.40 -17.54
N PRO A 224 9.06 0.87 -17.75
CA PRO A 224 7.82 1.40 -17.19
C PRO A 224 6.56 0.69 -17.74
N ALA A 225 6.69 -0.14 -18.77
CA ALA A 225 5.61 -1.02 -19.26
C ALA A 225 5.52 -2.36 -18.51
N MET A 226 6.53 -2.74 -17.71
CA MET A 226 6.48 -3.95 -16.88
C MET A 226 6.34 -3.57 -15.39
N PRO A 227 5.25 -3.96 -14.71
CA PRO A 227 5.15 -3.81 -13.27
C PRO A 227 6.29 -4.60 -12.60
N SER A 228 7.06 -3.91 -11.76
CA SER A 228 8.32 -4.38 -11.16
C SER A 228 8.17 -5.58 -10.23
N PHE A 229 6.95 -5.90 -9.83
CA PHE A 229 6.55 -7.20 -9.30
C PHE A 229 5.12 -7.44 -9.77
N ALA A 230 4.83 -8.57 -10.42
CA ALA A 230 3.47 -9.08 -10.37
C ALA A 230 3.22 -9.35 -8.88
N ALA A 231 2.42 -8.49 -8.22
CA ALA A 231 1.89 -8.82 -6.91
C ALA A 231 1.14 -10.14 -7.11
N ILE A 232 1.78 -11.26 -6.77
CA ILE A 232 1.11 -12.56 -6.80
C ILE A 232 0.10 -12.44 -5.68
N GLU A 233 -1.14 -12.16 -6.04
CA GLU A 233 -2.25 -12.20 -5.12
C GLU A 233 -2.38 -13.66 -4.67
N GLY A 234 -2.44 -13.88 -3.36
CA GLY A 234 -2.61 -15.22 -2.83
C GLY A 234 -3.92 -15.86 -3.32
N GLN A 235 -4.88 -15.05 -3.77
CA GLN A 235 -6.07 -15.52 -4.44
C GLN A 235 -5.74 -16.35 -5.69
N LEU A 236 -4.78 -15.93 -6.52
CA LEU A 236 -4.35 -16.69 -7.69
C LEU A 236 -3.76 -18.05 -7.31
N LEU A 237 -3.01 -18.12 -6.21
CA LEU A 237 -2.45 -19.38 -5.70
C LEU A 237 -3.54 -20.30 -5.14
N VAL A 238 -4.53 -19.76 -4.44
CA VAL A 238 -5.66 -20.56 -3.91
C VAL A 238 -6.57 -21.04 -5.05
N GLU A 239 -6.82 -20.21 -6.07
CA GLU A 239 -7.60 -20.58 -7.25
C GLU A 239 -6.90 -21.68 -8.07
N ALA A 240 -5.57 -21.68 -8.10
CA ALA A 240 -4.78 -22.72 -8.75
C ALA A 240 -4.90 -24.10 -8.08
N MET A 241 -5.34 -24.18 -6.82
CA MET A 241 -5.60 -25.44 -6.10
C MET A 241 -6.92 -26.11 -6.55
N ARG A 242 -7.11 -26.27 -7.86
CA ARG A 242 -8.39 -26.66 -8.48
C ARG A 242 -8.97 -27.98 -7.99
N ASP A 243 -8.09 -28.88 -7.56
CA ASP A 243 -8.45 -30.22 -7.11
C ASP A 243 -9.01 -30.24 -5.68
N LEU A 244 -8.93 -29.11 -4.95
CA LEU A 244 -9.61 -28.95 -3.66
C LEU A 244 -11.10 -28.59 -3.83
N PRO A 245 -11.98 -29.12 -2.96
CA PRO A 245 -13.38 -28.70 -2.89
C PRO A 245 -13.52 -27.17 -2.83
N SER A 246 -14.49 -26.61 -3.58
CA SER A 246 -14.68 -25.15 -3.71
C SER A 246 -14.86 -24.46 -2.35
N GLN A 247 -15.59 -25.09 -1.42
CA GLN A 247 -15.86 -24.57 -0.08
C GLN A 247 -14.57 -24.43 0.77
N ILE A 248 -13.57 -25.29 0.54
CA ILE A 248 -12.25 -25.17 1.17
C ILE A 248 -11.50 -23.99 0.54
N ARG A 249 -11.49 -23.88 -0.79
CA ARG A 249 -10.84 -22.78 -1.52
C ARG A 249 -11.41 -21.41 -1.18
N GLU A 250 -12.73 -21.27 -1.06
CA GLU A 250 -13.38 -20.02 -0.68
C GLU A 250 -12.92 -19.56 0.71
N ARG A 251 -12.92 -20.46 1.68
CA ARG A 251 -12.46 -20.17 3.06
C ARG A 251 -10.97 -19.85 3.13
N LEU A 252 -10.14 -20.53 2.33
CA LEU A 252 -8.73 -20.20 2.20
C LEU A 252 -8.53 -18.82 1.57
N SER A 253 -9.29 -18.49 0.52
CA SER A 253 -9.22 -17.19 -0.17
C SER A 253 -9.56 -16.04 0.77
N MET A 254 -10.54 -16.20 1.66
CA MET A 254 -10.85 -15.18 2.68
C MET A 254 -9.66 -14.87 3.61
N SER A 255 -8.79 -15.85 3.87
CA SER A 255 -7.68 -15.72 4.84
C SER A 255 -6.31 -15.53 4.20
N LEU A 256 -6.14 -15.97 2.96
CA LEU A 256 -4.86 -16.05 2.23
C LEU A 256 -4.92 -15.35 0.87
N GLY A 257 -6.06 -14.78 0.49
CA GLY A 257 -6.28 -14.19 -0.84
C GLY A 257 -5.59 -12.86 -1.09
N GLY A 258 -5.17 -12.17 -0.03
CA GLY A 258 -4.49 -10.89 -0.11
C GLY A 258 -3.12 -10.93 -0.78
N PRO A 259 -2.47 -9.77 -0.96
CA PRO A 259 -1.15 -9.68 -1.57
C PRO A 259 -0.10 -10.47 -0.77
N ILE A 260 0.75 -11.23 -1.46
CA ILE A 260 1.85 -11.97 -0.85
C ILE A 260 3.05 -11.02 -0.69
N LEU A 261 3.27 -10.54 0.54
CA LEU A 261 4.42 -9.69 0.89
C LEU A 261 5.71 -10.50 1.12
N SER A 262 5.56 -11.76 1.56
CA SER A 262 6.66 -12.72 1.75
C SER A 262 6.17 -14.13 1.43
N PRO A 263 6.83 -14.88 0.53
CA PRO A 263 6.48 -16.28 0.26
C PRO A 263 6.51 -17.16 1.50
N GLU A 264 7.45 -16.92 2.42
CA GLU A 264 7.58 -17.74 3.63
C GLU A 264 6.48 -17.47 4.65
N ASP A 265 6.06 -16.22 4.82
CA ASP A 265 4.91 -15.89 5.66
C ASP A 265 3.62 -16.52 5.09
N TRP A 266 3.44 -16.44 3.77
CA TRP A 266 2.27 -17.04 3.12
C TRP A 266 2.26 -18.57 3.27
N LYS A 267 3.40 -19.26 3.08
CA LYS A 267 3.53 -20.70 3.33
C LYS A 267 3.23 -21.06 4.79
N GLN A 268 3.76 -20.31 5.75
CA GLN A 268 3.47 -20.54 7.18
C GLN A 268 1.98 -20.41 7.48
N ARG A 269 1.34 -19.36 6.94
CA ARG A 269 -0.11 -19.17 7.07
C ARG A 269 -0.88 -20.30 6.40
N LEU A 270 -0.52 -20.71 5.18
CA LEU A 270 -1.17 -21.83 4.49
C LEU A 270 -1.11 -23.12 5.34
N THR A 271 0.07 -23.48 5.85
CA THR A 271 0.27 -24.66 6.71
C THR A 271 -0.61 -24.61 7.97
N LYS A 272 -0.87 -23.40 8.50
CA LYS A 272 -1.72 -23.22 9.67
C LYS A 272 -3.23 -23.28 9.34
N TYR A 273 -3.65 -22.69 8.22
CA TYR A 273 -5.06 -22.55 7.87
C TYR A 273 -5.63 -23.77 7.14
N LEU A 274 -4.85 -24.41 6.26
CA LEU A 274 -5.32 -25.54 5.45
C LEU A 274 -5.88 -26.69 6.30
N PRO A 275 -5.17 -27.24 7.31
CA PRO A 275 -5.70 -28.35 8.11
C PRO A 275 -6.99 -27.97 8.84
N ARG A 276 -7.07 -26.73 9.34
CA ARG A 276 -8.23 -26.23 10.07
C ARG A 276 -9.46 -26.12 9.18
N VAL A 277 -9.32 -25.56 7.98
CA VAL A 277 -10.44 -25.42 7.03
C VAL A 277 -10.93 -26.79 6.58
N THR A 278 -10.00 -27.70 6.28
CA THR A 278 -10.30 -29.09 5.91
C THR A 278 -11.06 -29.82 7.01
N ALA A 279 -10.63 -29.70 8.28
CA ALA A 279 -11.30 -30.33 9.41
C ALA A 279 -12.74 -29.82 9.60
N ILE A 280 -12.97 -28.50 9.50
CA ILE A 280 -14.32 -27.94 9.63
C ILE A 280 -15.21 -28.42 8.47
N TRP A 281 -14.67 -28.51 7.26
CA TRP A 281 -15.42 -29.00 6.11
C TRP A 281 -15.79 -30.49 6.25
N LEU A 282 -14.83 -31.33 6.69
CA LEU A 282 -15.07 -32.74 6.96
C LEU A 282 -16.13 -32.92 8.06
N GLN A 283 -16.04 -32.17 9.15
CA GLN A 283 -17.01 -32.22 10.24
C GLN A 283 -18.42 -31.88 9.75
N ALA A 284 -18.56 -30.86 8.92
CA ALA A 284 -19.85 -30.46 8.35
C ALA A 284 -20.45 -31.54 7.44
N ARG A 285 -19.61 -32.33 6.75
CA ARG A 285 -20.03 -33.45 5.88
C ARG A 285 -20.22 -34.78 6.61
N SER A 286 -19.68 -34.87 7.82
CA SER A 286 -19.69 -36.07 8.67
C SER A 286 -20.76 -35.99 9.76
N THR A 287 -21.54 -34.91 9.77
CA THR A 287 -22.68 -34.76 10.67
C THR A 287 -23.94 -35.05 9.85
N GLU A 288 -24.49 -36.25 10.01
CA GLU A 288 -25.80 -36.60 9.45
C GLU A 288 -26.78 -36.83 10.60
N ASP A 289 -28.01 -36.31 10.43
CA ASP A 289 -29.12 -36.63 11.33
C ASP A 289 -29.58 -38.05 10.99
N VAL A 290 -29.16 -39.02 11.81
CA VAL A 290 -29.57 -40.41 11.65
C VAL A 290 -30.81 -40.63 12.51
N GLU A 291 -31.85 -41.16 11.88
CA GLU A 291 -33.07 -41.54 12.59
C GLU A 291 -32.96 -42.99 13.00
N THR A 292 -33.01 -43.24 14.30
CA THR A 292 -32.97 -44.59 14.86
C THR A 292 -34.25 -44.88 15.62
N TRP A 293 -34.58 -46.16 15.68
CA TRP A 293 -35.73 -46.66 16.44
C TRP A 293 -35.24 -47.37 17.68
N VAL A 294 -35.76 -47.00 18.85
CA VAL A 294 -35.36 -47.55 20.14
C VAL A 294 -36.59 -48.04 20.90
N ILE A 295 -36.46 -49.14 21.65
CA ILE A 295 -37.47 -49.59 22.61
C ILE A 295 -37.12 -49.03 23.99
N PRO A 296 -37.83 -48.01 24.51
CA PRO A 296 -37.50 -47.45 25.82
C PRO A 296 -37.87 -48.43 26.94
N ALA A 297 -36.98 -48.61 27.92
CA ALA A 297 -37.23 -49.51 29.06
C ALA A 297 -38.56 -49.22 29.79
N GLN A 298 -38.96 -47.95 29.88
CA GLN A 298 -40.22 -47.51 30.50
C GLN A 298 -41.47 -47.97 29.74
N GLN A 299 -41.38 -48.12 28.41
CA GLN A 299 -42.50 -48.56 27.59
C GLN A 299 -42.63 -50.10 27.65
N LEU A 300 -41.51 -50.82 27.66
CA LEU A 300 -41.52 -52.28 27.81
C LEU A 300 -42.08 -52.70 29.19
N THR A 301 -41.74 -51.96 30.25
CA THR A 301 -42.29 -52.19 31.60
C THR A 301 -43.77 -51.85 31.74
N LYS A 302 -44.34 -51.02 30.86
CA LYS A 302 -45.80 -50.83 30.76
C LYS A 302 -46.47 -52.01 30.05
N LEU A 303 -45.82 -52.61 29.05
CA LEU A 303 -46.36 -53.82 28.39
C LEU A 303 -46.33 -55.06 29.29
N SER A 304 -45.53 -55.06 30.36
CA SER A 304 -45.50 -56.13 31.36
C SER A 304 -46.55 -55.99 32.47
N LYS A 305 -47.30 -54.88 32.53
CA LYS A 305 -48.28 -54.58 33.58
C LYS A 305 -49.64 -54.17 33.00
N GLY A 306 -50.74 -54.62 33.59
CA GLY A 306 -52.12 -54.19 33.23
C GLY A 306 -53.00 -55.27 32.60
N LYS A 307 -54.22 -54.88 32.17
CA LYS A 307 -55.31 -55.78 31.71
C LYS A 307 -54.95 -56.65 30.48
N TYR A 308 -53.97 -56.22 29.68
CA TYR A 308 -53.50 -56.92 28.49
C TYR A 308 -51.98 -57.15 28.52
N ALA A 309 -51.39 -57.52 29.68
CA ALA A 309 -49.94 -57.71 29.79
C ALA A 309 -49.39 -58.79 28.82
N LEU A 310 -48.18 -58.58 28.32
CA LEU A 310 -47.45 -59.60 27.56
C LEU A 310 -46.91 -60.70 28.49
N ALA A 311 -46.83 -61.93 27.97
CA ALA A 311 -46.32 -63.07 28.72
C ALA A 311 -44.86 -62.84 29.14
N LYS A 312 -44.48 -63.32 30.34
CA LYS A 312 -43.13 -63.14 30.89
C LYS A 312 -42.02 -63.65 29.95
N SER A 313 -42.26 -64.74 29.23
CA SER A 313 -41.34 -65.27 28.21
C SER A 313 -41.10 -64.32 27.03
N VAL A 314 -42.13 -63.59 26.59
CA VAL A 314 -42.02 -62.59 25.50
C VAL A 314 -41.18 -61.39 25.95
N ILE A 315 -41.39 -60.94 27.19
CA ILE A 315 -40.62 -59.82 27.76
C ILE A 315 -39.15 -60.21 27.94
N THR A 316 -38.88 -61.43 28.43
CA THR A 316 -37.50 -61.94 28.58
C THR A 316 -36.77 -62.04 27.23
N SER A 317 -37.44 -62.48 26.16
CA SER A 317 -36.84 -62.52 24.81
C SER A 317 -36.55 -61.14 24.22
N VAL A 318 -37.29 -60.10 24.63
CA VAL A 318 -37.18 -58.75 24.07
C VAL A 318 -36.29 -57.85 24.93
N GLN A 319 -36.07 -58.21 26.20
CA GLN A 319 -35.22 -57.49 27.14
C GLN A 319 -33.80 -57.15 26.62
N PRO A 320 -33.13 -57.99 25.82
CA PRO A 320 -31.81 -57.66 25.25
C PRO A 320 -31.83 -56.49 24.24
N PHE A 321 -32.98 -56.21 23.63
CA PHE A 321 -33.14 -55.15 22.62
C PHE A 321 -33.59 -53.80 23.22
N VAL A 322 -33.71 -53.73 24.56
CA VAL A 322 -34.04 -52.49 25.27
C VAL A 322 -32.87 -51.52 25.14
N ASP A 323 -33.17 -50.27 24.81
CA ASP A 323 -32.19 -49.20 24.56
C ASP A 323 -31.19 -49.50 23.40
N GLN A 324 -31.40 -50.61 22.67
CA GLN A 324 -30.68 -50.89 21.43
C GLN A 324 -31.26 -50.06 20.28
N THR A 325 -30.39 -49.48 19.46
CA THR A 325 -30.75 -48.68 18.30
C THR A 325 -30.94 -49.56 17.06
N PHE A 326 -32.05 -49.36 16.36
CA PHE A 326 -32.32 -49.99 15.07
C PHE A 326 -32.32 -48.96 13.94
N PRO A 327 -31.76 -49.28 12.76
CA PRO A 327 -31.68 -48.36 11.62
C PRO A 327 -33.04 -48.15 10.92
N SER A 328 -33.98 -49.09 11.06
CA SER A 328 -35.35 -48.97 10.55
C SER A 328 -36.34 -49.78 11.38
N GLN A 329 -37.63 -49.48 11.22
CA GLN A 329 -38.70 -50.25 11.86
C GLN A 329 -38.75 -51.70 11.34
N GLU A 330 -38.41 -51.91 10.06
CA GLU A 330 -38.34 -53.24 9.43
C GLU A 330 -37.18 -54.07 9.99
N ALA A 331 -36.01 -53.46 10.20
CA ALA A 331 -34.86 -54.12 10.83
C ALA A 331 -35.17 -54.52 12.28
N ALA A 332 -35.90 -53.66 13.00
CA ALA A 332 -36.41 -53.98 14.33
C ALA A 332 -37.44 -55.13 14.27
N GLU A 333 -38.35 -55.13 13.29
CA GLU A 333 -39.36 -56.19 13.12
C GLU A 333 -38.73 -57.56 12.87
N ILE A 334 -37.70 -57.64 12.03
CA ILE A 334 -36.97 -58.88 11.75
C ILE A 334 -36.30 -59.40 13.03
N ALA A 335 -35.48 -58.56 13.69
CA ALA A 335 -34.75 -58.97 14.89
C ALA A 335 -35.68 -59.38 16.05
N ILE A 336 -36.78 -58.65 16.24
CA ILE A 336 -37.78 -58.96 17.27
C ILE A 336 -38.55 -60.23 16.91
N SER A 337 -38.91 -60.44 15.64
CA SER A 337 -39.66 -61.63 15.21
C SER A 337 -38.81 -62.90 15.31
N GLU A 338 -37.52 -62.83 14.95
CA GLU A 338 -36.56 -63.91 15.14
C GLU A 338 -36.37 -64.27 16.62
N ALA A 339 -36.24 -63.27 17.49
CA ALA A 339 -36.11 -63.49 18.94
C ALA A 339 -37.39 -64.05 19.60
N LEU A 340 -38.55 -63.83 18.99
CA LEU A 340 -39.85 -64.30 19.48
C LEU A 340 -40.26 -65.66 18.93
N GLY A 341 -39.65 -66.14 17.84
CA GLY A 341 -39.94 -67.44 17.22
C GLY A 341 -41.44 -67.68 17.02
N ASP A 342 -41.98 -68.71 17.69
CA ASP A 342 -43.39 -69.10 17.66
C ASP A 342 -44.39 -68.00 18.10
N LYS A 343 -43.90 -66.89 18.68
CA LYS A 343 -44.71 -65.74 19.15
C LYS A 343 -44.49 -64.47 18.32
N ALA A 344 -44.00 -64.60 17.08
CA ALA A 344 -43.75 -63.48 16.17
C ALA A 344 -44.99 -62.58 15.94
N ASN A 345 -46.22 -63.11 16.08
CA ASN A 345 -47.45 -62.31 15.97
C ASN A 345 -47.57 -61.18 17.00
N MET A 346 -46.79 -61.22 18.10
CA MET A 346 -46.73 -60.18 19.12
C MET A 346 -45.73 -59.06 18.80
N ALA A 347 -44.88 -59.21 17.78
CA ALA A 347 -43.87 -58.22 17.38
C ALA A 347 -44.49 -56.86 17.06
N LYS A 348 -45.64 -56.82 16.37
CA LYS A 348 -46.39 -55.59 16.06
C LYS A 348 -46.70 -54.73 17.28
N ARG A 349 -46.98 -55.38 18.42
CA ARG A 349 -47.33 -54.70 19.66
C ARG A 349 -46.12 -54.07 20.34
N ILE A 350 -44.92 -54.59 20.08
CA ILE A 350 -43.64 -54.07 20.55
C ILE A 350 -43.15 -52.96 19.61
N LEU A 351 -43.33 -53.11 18.30
CA LEU A 351 -43.03 -52.05 17.32
C LEU A 351 -43.83 -50.77 17.60
N ASN A 352 -45.09 -50.89 18.03
CA ASN A 352 -45.94 -49.74 18.37
C ASN A 352 -45.45 -48.90 19.56
N ILE A 353 -44.57 -49.45 20.41
CA ILE A 353 -44.00 -48.72 21.55
C ILE A 353 -42.61 -48.14 21.27
N MET A 354 -42.04 -48.44 20.09
CA MET A 354 -40.75 -47.88 19.70
C MET A 354 -40.88 -46.37 19.53
N LYS A 355 -39.83 -45.67 19.96
CA LYS A 355 -39.70 -44.24 19.70
C LYS A 355 -38.69 -44.04 18.59
N ARG A 356 -39.03 -43.14 17.69
CA ARG A 356 -38.09 -42.55 16.73
C ARG A 356 -37.27 -41.51 17.48
N GLU A 357 -35.97 -41.73 17.55
CA GLU A 357 -35.01 -40.78 18.09
C GLU A 357 -34.14 -40.25 16.95
N ARG A 358 -33.82 -38.95 17.02
CA ARG A 358 -32.89 -38.30 16.11
C ARG A 358 -31.62 -38.03 16.89
N HIS A 359 -30.52 -38.60 16.44
CA HIS A 359 -29.21 -38.32 17.00
C HIS A 359 -28.28 -37.88 15.88
N ALA A 360 -27.46 -36.87 16.16
CA ALA A 360 -26.41 -36.44 15.25
C ALA A 360 -25.31 -37.51 15.28
N ASN A 361 -25.21 -38.32 14.23
CA ASN A 361 -24.08 -39.25 14.12
C ASN A 361 -22.86 -38.48 13.62
N GLN A 362 -21.72 -38.65 14.28
CA GLN A 362 -20.44 -38.02 13.91
C GLN A 362 -19.49 -39.11 13.41
N GLU A 363 -19.86 -39.73 12.28
CA GLU A 363 -18.98 -40.69 11.60
C GLU A 363 -18.28 -40.02 10.44
N LEU A 364 -16.97 -40.27 10.30
CA LEU A 364 -16.18 -39.71 9.21
C LEU A 364 -16.78 -40.13 7.87
N ASN A 365 -17.26 -39.15 7.10
CA ASN A 365 -17.74 -39.39 5.76
C ASN A 365 -16.58 -39.78 4.84
N GLN A 366 -16.43 -41.08 4.58
CA GLN A 366 -15.32 -41.59 3.76
C GLN A 366 -15.29 -41.00 2.35
N LYS A 367 -16.45 -40.69 1.75
CA LYS A 367 -16.49 -40.07 0.42
C LYS A 367 -15.89 -38.67 0.45
N ALA A 368 -16.23 -37.89 1.48
CA ALA A 368 -15.67 -36.55 1.69
C ALA A 368 -14.15 -36.62 1.98
N TRP A 369 -13.70 -37.61 2.75
CA TRP A 369 -12.27 -37.84 2.98
C TRP A 369 -11.51 -38.15 1.68
N LEU A 370 -12.03 -39.08 0.86
CA LEU A 370 -11.42 -39.47 -0.41
C LEU A 370 -11.33 -38.29 -1.39
N GLU A 371 -12.32 -37.40 -1.38
CA GLU A 371 -12.32 -36.19 -2.21
C GLU A 371 -11.15 -35.27 -1.86
N ILE A 372 -10.89 -35.04 -0.56
CA ILE A 372 -9.74 -34.25 -0.10
C ILE A 372 -8.43 -34.97 -0.39
N ALA A 373 -8.33 -36.25 -0.06
CA ALA A 373 -7.10 -37.02 -0.19
C ALA A 373 -6.61 -37.01 -1.65
N ARG A 374 -7.51 -37.26 -2.60
CA ARG A 374 -7.21 -37.14 -4.04
C ARG A 374 -6.82 -35.72 -4.44
N GLY A 375 -7.55 -34.73 -3.96
CA GLY A 375 -7.29 -33.32 -4.26
C GLY A 375 -5.94 -32.80 -3.75
N MET A 376 -5.39 -33.42 -2.71
CA MET A 376 -4.07 -33.09 -2.15
C MET A 376 -2.95 -34.01 -2.63
N GLY A 377 -3.25 -35.01 -3.46
CA GLY A 377 -2.29 -36.04 -3.86
C GLY A 377 -1.83 -36.93 -2.70
N LEU A 378 -2.63 -37.04 -1.64
CA LEU A 378 -2.36 -37.91 -0.50
C LEU A 378 -2.77 -39.34 -0.82
N ASP A 379 -1.98 -40.31 -0.32
CA ASP A 379 -2.39 -41.71 -0.36
C ASP A 379 -3.63 -41.87 0.54
N ALA A 380 -4.67 -42.47 -0.03
CA ALA A 380 -6.00 -42.52 0.55
C ALA A 380 -6.27 -43.81 1.36
N SER A 381 -5.21 -44.61 1.56
CA SER A 381 -5.21 -45.90 2.23
C SER A 381 -5.25 -45.83 3.76
#